data_AF-A0A954R957-F1
#
_entry.id   AF-A0A954R957-F1
#
_cell.length_a   1.000
_cell.length_b   1.000
_cell.length_c   1.000
_cell.angle_alpha   90.00
_cell.angle_beta   90.00
_cell.angle_gamma   90.00
#
_symmetry.space_group_name_H-M   'P 1'
#
loop_
_entity.id
_entity.type
_entity.pdbx_description
1 polymer ?
#
loop_
_entity_poly.entity_id
_entity_poly.type
_entity_poly.pdbx_seq_one_letter_code
_entity_poly.pdbx_strand_id
1 'polypeptide(L)'
;MARKPRYELIDNDSIGIYHIFSRTVRRSFLFGEDFITGKCYDHRMDLLQTLMRTLARVFTIDILGYGFMQNHFHEILRNRPDIAARLSGIQVAMRTVLLEELGLNVTLEPRERTERQKKRLKQKIADLLHDKERLHRARQSLCSISRYEQRLKQTISRLANAEDDVTGHFWDGRFESIHIETIEQLLTTMVYVDLNAIRAGIARRPEDSRFTSVYDRIHSLRARIDITMQNAFQHDFDPEDHPELQALAQEREVRRILDSWLSPIDERREAVASEALDESETVMIETDSPWEAMTRLVQEDPIEPRDEALEDSSSPARETTEQTAQLSTTTSKLGGDQGELCGDIPQINELPPRASNKGCFSMRLQDYISLVDWVGRQSRLSNRGTIPADLAPILDRLSITSDTQWLARIEEYHERLRKVHVAPVNQPNEAKRCVVQTPNGRQAFPDALL
;
A
#
# COMPACT_ATOMS: atom_id res chain seq x y z
N MET A 1 -17.74 18.64 29.15
CA MET A 1 -18.85 18.12 28.32
C MET A 1 -18.72 16.63 28.19
N ALA A 2 -19.81 15.87 28.36
CA ALA A 2 -19.84 14.46 28.02
C ALA A 2 -19.55 14.32 26.52
N ARG A 3 -18.53 13.55 26.16
CA ARG A 3 -18.20 13.29 24.75
C ARG A 3 -19.18 12.27 24.19
N LYS A 4 -19.64 12.49 22.96
CA LYS A 4 -20.44 11.48 22.24
C LYS A 4 -19.68 10.13 22.18
N PRO A 5 -20.39 9.00 22.34
CA PRO A 5 -19.81 7.69 22.14
C PRO A 5 -19.42 7.50 20.67
N ARG A 6 -18.43 6.64 20.41
CA ARG A 6 -17.81 6.53 19.08
C ARG A 6 -18.74 5.95 18.02
N TYR A 7 -19.63 5.04 18.42
CA TYR A 7 -20.60 4.45 17.51
C TYR A 7 -21.60 5.47 16.96
N GLU A 8 -21.78 6.63 17.63
CA GLU A 8 -22.59 7.74 17.11
C GLU A 8 -21.82 8.64 16.12
N LEU A 9 -20.48 8.52 16.07
CA LEU A 9 -19.62 9.35 15.22
C LEU A 9 -19.12 8.61 13.99
N ILE A 10 -19.00 7.28 14.08
CA ILE A 10 -18.54 6.40 13.01
C ILE A 10 -19.49 5.21 12.97
N ASP A 11 -20.25 5.14 11.89
CA ASP A 11 -21.01 3.95 11.54
C ASP A 11 -20.05 2.89 11.00
N ASN A 12 -20.05 1.70 11.60
CA ASN A 12 -19.22 0.59 11.17
C ASN A 12 -19.99 -0.39 10.26
N ASP A 13 -21.31 -0.25 10.16
CA ASP A 13 -22.19 -1.17 9.43
C ASP A 13 -22.45 -0.67 8.00
N SER A 14 -22.27 0.62 7.74
CA SER A 14 -22.29 1.22 6.40
C SER A 14 -20.92 1.72 5.95
N ILE A 15 -20.71 1.84 4.65
CA ILE A 15 -19.51 2.47 4.07
C ILE A 15 -19.62 3.97 4.30
N GLY A 16 -18.67 4.54 5.03
CA GLY A 16 -18.52 5.98 5.25
C GLY A 16 -17.09 6.43 5.02
N ILE A 17 -16.92 7.72 4.73
CA ILE A 17 -15.60 8.35 4.59
C ILE A 17 -15.42 9.35 5.72
N TYR A 18 -14.25 9.30 6.37
CA TYR A 18 -13.99 10.09 7.56
C TYR A 18 -12.62 10.76 7.48
N HIS A 19 -12.59 12.06 7.76
CA HIS A 19 -11.36 12.77 8.08
C HIS A 19 -11.00 12.52 9.53
N ILE A 20 -9.89 11.83 9.75
CA ILE A 20 -9.37 11.47 11.06
C ILE A 20 -8.14 12.31 11.34
N PHE A 21 -8.01 12.79 12.57
CA PHE A 21 -6.77 13.41 13.01
C PHE A 21 -6.49 13.18 14.49
N SER A 22 -5.20 13.06 14.81
CA SER A 22 -4.72 12.88 16.17
C SER A 22 -3.53 13.78 16.43
N ARG A 23 -3.49 14.36 17.62
CA ARG A 23 -2.41 15.22 18.10
C ARG A 23 -1.69 14.58 19.30
N THR A 24 -0.39 14.79 19.41
CA THR A 24 0.42 14.37 20.56
C THR A 24 0.24 15.31 21.76
N VAL A 25 0.47 14.79 22.97
CA VAL A 25 0.45 15.60 24.21
C VAL A 25 1.61 16.61 24.20
N ARG A 26 1.44 17.78 24.85
CA ARG A 26 2.50 18.72 25.28
C ARG A 26 3.72 18.86 24.36
N ARG A 27 3.57 19.31 23.12
CA ARG A 27 4.71 19.52 22.19
C ARG A 27 5.65 18.30 22.08
N SER A 28 5.22 17.10 22.51
CA SER A 28 5.95 15.87 22.27
C SER A 28 6.00 15.72 20.76
N PHE A 29 7.20 15.80 20.21
CA PHE A 29 7.41 15.66 18.79
C PHE A 29 7.00 14.24 18.40
N LEU A 30 5.99 14.16 17.53
CA LEU A 30 5.76 12.93 16.78
C LEU A 30 7.03 12.62 15.97
N PHE A 31 7.69 13.67 15.48
CA PHE A 31 8.96 13.67 14.79
C PHE A 31 9.56 15.09 14.72
N GLY A 32 10.79 15.20 14.24
CA GLY A 32 11.55 16.44 14.19
C GLY A 32 12.59 16.54 15.30
N GLU A 33 13.32 17.65 15.30
CA GLU A 33 14.34 17.94 16.30
C GLU A 33 13.70 18.52 17.57
N ASP A 34 13.93 17.86 18.70
CA ASP A 34 13.62 18.42 20.00
C ASP A 34 14.68 19.47 20.35
N PHE A 35 14.32 20.75 20.25
CA PHE A 35 15.21 21.87 20.52
C PHE A 35 15.78 21.91 21.96
N ILE A 36 15.19 21.17 22.91
CA ILE A 36 15.69 21.10 24.28
C ILE A 36 16.81 20.05 24.39
N THR A 37 16.60 18.87 23.80
CA THR A 37 17.54 17.74 23.92
C THR A 37 18.49 17.58 22.73
N GLY A 38 18.22 18.24 21.60
CA GLY A 38 18.91 18.09 20.33
C GLY A 38 18.65 16.76 19.61
N LYS A 39 17.71 15.94 20.11
CA LYS A 39 17.40 14.63 19.51
C LYS A 39 16.49 14.79 18.30
N CYS A 40 16.83 14.12 17.20
CA CYS A 40 15.98 14.02 16.01
C CYS A 40 15.12 12.76 16.07
N TYR A 41 13.82 12.92 15.86
CA TYR A 41 12.83 11.84 15.92
C TYR A 41 12.18 11.53 14.56
N ASP A 42 12.82 11.91 13.46
CA ASP A 42 12.26 11.73 12.11
C ASP A 42 11.99 10.27 11.73
N HIS A 43 12.74 9.31 12.29
CA HIS A 43 12.50 7.88 12.10
C HIS A 43 11.11 7.44 12.56
N ARG A 44 10.46 8.17 13.47
CA ARG A 44 9.10 7.88 13.93
C ARG A 44 8.06 8.10 12.83
N MET A 45 8.32 8.95 11.84
CA MET A 45 7.44 9.08 10.67
C MET A 45 7.52 7.88 9.74
N ASP A 46 8.73 7.37 9.51
CA ASP A 46 8.94 6.15 8.73
C ASP A 46 8.25 4.96 9.41
N LEU A 47 8.37 4.87 10.73
CA LEU A 47 7.67 3.90 11.56
C LEU A 47 6.14 4.04 11.42
N LEU A 48 5.61 5.25 11.53
CA LEU A 48 4.17 5.52 11.41
C LEU A 48 3.64 5.15 10.02
N GLN A 49 4.32 5.57 8.95
CA GLN A 49 3.94 5.25 7.58
C GLN A 49 4.02 3.74 7.31
N THR A 50 5.08 3.08 7.79
CA THR A 50 5.22 1.61 7.68
C THR A 50 4.09 0.91 8.40
N LEU A 51 3.72 1.36 9.61
CA LEU A 51 2.61 0.79 10.35
C LEU A 51 1.28 0.99 9.60
N MET A 52 1.00 2.17 9.06
CA MET A 52 -0.20 2.41 8.25
C MET A 52 -0.26 1.49 7.03
N ARG A 53 0.86 1.32 6.31
CA ARG A 53 0.97 0.36 5.18
C ARG A 53 0.68 -1.07 5.61
N THR A 54 1.21 -1.49 6.76
CA THR A 54 0.94 -2.81 7.35
C THR A 54 -0.52 -2.97 7.74
N LEU A 55 -1.14 -1.94 8.33
CA LEU A 55 -2.55 -1.99 8.74
C LEU A 55 -3.49 -1.96 7.54
N ALA A 56 -3.17 -1.23 6.46
CA ALA A 56 -3.93 -1.20 5.21
C ALA A 56 -4.06 -2.58 4.53
N ARG A 57 -3.08 -3.47 4.76
CA ARG A 57 -3.07 -4.86 4.30
C ARG A 57 -3.99 -5.77 5.12
N VAL A 58 -4.16 -5.46 6.40
CA VAL A 58 -4.84 -6.31 7.37
C VAL A 58 -6.31 -5.90 7.56
N PHE A 59 -6.57 -4.60 7.71
CA PHE A 59 -7.90 -4.06 7.89
C PHE A 59 -8.62 -3.94 6.54
N THR A 60 -9.94 -4.04 6.56
CA THR A 60 -10.80 -3.70 5.43
C THR A 60 -11.16 -2.21 5.52
N ILE A 61 -10.14 -1.36 5.42
CA ILE A 61 -10.22 0.10 5.43
C ILE A 61 -9.34 0.61 4.28
N ASP A 62 -9.89 1.48 3.45
CA ASP A 62 -9.10 2.17 2.41
C ASP A 62 -8.53 3.48 2.98
N ILE A 63 -7.27 3.76 2.66
CA ILE A 63 -6.60 5.03 2.99
C ILE A 63 -6.62 5.92 1.75
N LEU A 64 -7.46 6.96 1.75
CA LEU A 64 -7.66 7.84 0.61
C LEU A 64 -6.61 8.94 0.55
N GLY A 65 -6.18 9.43 1.72
CA GLY A 65 -5.13 10.43 1.83
C GLY A 65 -4.57 10.49 3.25
N TYR A 66 -3.37 11.01 3.40
CA TYR A 66 -2.74 11.22 4.69
C TYR A 66 -1.72 12.37 4.63
N GLY A 67 -1.41 12.95 5.78
CA GLY A 67 -0.39 13.97 5.91
C GLY A 67 0.13 14.06 7.34
N PHE A 68 1.45 13.90 7.51
CA PHE A 68 2.10 13.97 8.81
C PHE A 68 2.65 15.36 9.10
N MET A 69 2.43 15.83 10.32
CA MET A 69 2.92 17.09 10.86
C MET A 69 3.67 16.82 12.18
N GLN A 70 4.57 17.71 12.58
CA GLN A 70 5.49 17.48 13.71
C GLN A 70 4.82 16.99 15.01
N ASN A 71 3.59 17.39 15.27
CA ASN A 71 2.84 17.05 16.48
C ASN A 71 1.44 16.47 16.23
N HIS A 72 1.06 16.23 14.97
CA HIS A 72 -0.23 15.65 14.63
C HIS A 72 -0.19 15.01 13.25
N PHE A 73 -1.14 14.12 12.97
CA PHE A 73 -1.33 13.58 11.63
C PHE A 73 -2.79 13.68 11.21
N HIS A 74 -3.00 13.71 9.91
CA HIS A 74 -4.31 13.65 9.28
C HIS A 74 -4.40 12.42 8.38
N GLU A 75 -5.55 11.77 8.37
CA GLU A 75 -5.89 10.65 7.51
C GLU A 75 -7.30 10.83 6.96
N ILE A 76 -7.55 10.29 5.78
CA ILE A 76 -8.88 10.21 5.19
C ILE A 76 -9.14 8.73 4.93
N LEU A 77 -10.05 8.15 5.70
CA LEU A 77 -10.29 6.71 5.75
C LEU A 77 -11.69 6.39 5.24
N ARG A 78 -11.82 5.28 4.50
CA ARG A 78 -13.11 4.68 4.12
C ARG A 78 -13.20 3.29 4.72
N ASN A 79 -14.13 3.06 5.64
CA ASN A 79 -14.38 1.70 6.12
C ASN A 79 -15.07 0.87 5.03
N ARG A 80 -14.78 -0.45 5.00
CA ARG A 80 -15.34 -1.39 4.02
C ARG A 80 -16.00 -2.59 4.69
N PRO A 81 -17.13 -2.40 5.41
CA PRO A 81 -17.88 -3.51 5.99
C PRO A 81 -18.38 -4.49 4.93
N ASP A 82 -18.62 -4.02 3.71
CA ASP A 82 -18.97 -4.83 2.55
C ASP A 82 -17.84 -5.82 2.16
N ILE A 83 -16.58 -5.43 2.30
CA ILE A 83 -15.44 -6.34 2.10
C ILE A 83 -15.31 -7.28 3.30
N ALA A 84 -15.43 -6.76 4.53
CA ALA A 84 -15.38 -7.58 5.74
C ALA A 84 -16.44 -8.70 5.71
N ALA A 85 -17.64 -8.41 5.22
CA ALA A 85 -18.73 -9.37 5.08
C ALA A 85 -18.40 -10.51 4.09
N ARG A 86 -17.64 -10.21 3.01
CA ARG A 86 -17.21 -11.20 2.01
C ARG A 86 -16.00 -12.02 2.44
N LEU A 87 -15.30 -11.64 3.50
CA LEU A 87 -14.17 -12.42 3.99
C LEU A 87 -14.64 -13.77 4.55
N SER A 88 -14.04 -14.85 4.07
CA SER A 88 -14.27 -16.18 4.66
C SER A 88 -13.81 -16.22 6.13
N GLY A 89 -14.33 -17.18 6.91
CA GLY A 89 -13.94 -17.32 8.32
C GLY A 89 -12.42 -17.45 8.49
N ILE A 90 -11.79 -18.24 7.62
CA ILE A 90 -10.33 -18.43 7.63
C ILE A 90 -9.58 -17.11 7.36
N GLN A 91 -10.05 -16.31 6.40
CA GLN A 91 -9.48 -15.01 6.06
C GLN A 91 -9.58 -14.00 7.20
N VAL A 92 -10.69 -14.01 7.95
CA VAL A 92 -10.87 -13.19 9.16
C VAL A 92 -9.92 -13.65 10.26
N ALA A 93 -9.86 -14.97 10.51
CA ALA A 93 -9.03 -15.53 11.55
C ALA A 93 -7.53 -15.27 11.29
N MET A 94 -7.07 -15.48 10.06
CA MET A 94 -5.69 -15.19 9.64
C MET A 94 -5.32 -13.73 9.86
N ARG A 95 -6.12 -12.78 9.35
CA ARG A 95 -5.87 -11.34 9.53
C ARG A 95 -5.81 -10.95 11.01
N THR A 96 -6.71 -11.50 11.81
CA THR A 96 -6.77 -11.24 13.27
C THR A 96 -5.52 -11.76 13.97
N VAL A 97 -5.10 -12.99 13.68
CA VAL A 97 -3.91 -13.60 14.28
C VAL A 97 -2.62 -12.89 13.83
N LEU A 98 -2.53 -12.49 12.56
CA LEU A 98 -1.40 -11.68 12.05
C LEU A 98 -1.35 -10.31 12.73
N LEU A 99 -2.50 -9.67 12.97
CA LEU A 99 -2.57 -8.39 13.67
C LEU A 99 -2.08 -8.50 15.12
N GLU A 100 -2.42 -9.59 15.80
CA GLU A 100 -1.91 -9.91 17.15
C GLU A 100 -0.39 -10.17 17.12
N GLU A 101 0.09 -10.92 16.14
CA GLU A 101 1.51 -11.27 15.98
C GLU A 101 2.38 -10.03 15.72
N LEU A 102 1.85 -9.04 15.00
CA LEU A 102 2.56 -7.79 14.70
C LEU A 102 3.10 -7.11 15.97
N GLY A 103 2.46 -7.26 17.14
CA GLY A 103 2.99 -6.75 18.41
C GLY A 103 3.43 -5.27 18.33
N LEU A 104 4.70 -5.00 18.68
CA LEU A 104 5.40 -3.71 18.47
C LEU A 104 6.37 -3.75 17.28
N ASN A 105 6.37 -4.84 16.54
CA ASN A 105 7.27 -5.12 15.44
C ASN A 105 6.74 -4.51 14.16
N VAL A 106 7.01 -3.22 13.95
CA VAL A 106 6.57 -2.51 12.75
C VAL A 106 7.57 -2.75 11.61
N THR A 107 7.31 -3.76 10.78
CA THR A 107 8.06 -4.00 9.55
C THR A 107 7.18 -4.71 8.53
N LEU A 108 7.48 -4.47 7.25
CA LEU A 108 6.94 -5.23 6.12
C LEU A 108 7.93 -6.29 5.62
N GLU A 109 9.12 -6.36 6.19
CA GLU A 109 10.11 -7.37 5.80
C GLU A 109 9.61 -8.77 6.17
N PRO A 110 9.83 -9.76 5.28
CA PRO A 110 9.52 -11.14 5.58
C PRO A 110 10.23 -11.60 6.86
N ARG A 111 9.55 -12.43 7.64
CA ARG A 111 10.07 -13.03 8.86
C ARG A 111 10.09 -14.54 8.73
N GLU A 112 11.27 -15.11 8.87
CA GLU A 112 11.40 -16.54 9.05
C GLU A 112 10.73 -16.95 10.37
N ARG A 113 9.77 -17.87 10.26
CA ARG A 113 9.07 -18.44 11.41
C ARG A 113 9.61 -19.84 11.65
N THR A 114 10.04 -20.11 12.88
CA THR A 114 10.33 -21.46 13.33
C THR A 114 9.08 -22.34 13.21
N GLU A 115 9.26 -23.66 13.06
CA GLU A 115 8.14 -24.62 13.02
C GLU A 115 7.25 -24.52 14.27
N ARG A 116 7.83 -24.21 15.43
CA ARG A 116 7.08 -23.95 16.66
C ARG A 116 6.18 -22.71 16.54
N GLN A 117 6.67 -21.63 15.94
CA GLN A 117 5.87 -20.42 15.70
C GLN A 117 4.76 -20.69 14.69
N LYS A 118 5.06 -21.38 13.58
CA LYS A 118 4.07 -21.78 12.57
C LYS A 118 2.94 -22.60 13.20
N LYS A 119 3.28 -23.65 13.97
CA LYS A 119 2.29 -24.48 14.68
C LYS A 119 1.43 -23.67 15.65
N ARG A 120 2.03 -22.74 16.40
CA ARG A 120 1.29 -21.86 17.33
C ARG A 120 0.30 -20.95 16.61
N LEU A 121 0.69 -20.38 15.46
CA LEU A 121 -0.20 -19.53 14.68
C LEU A 121 -1.35 -20.33 14.07
N LYS A 122 -1.05 -21.54 13.54
CA LYS A 122 -2.09 -22.47 13.02
C LYS A 122 -3.11 -22.81 14.11
N GLN A 123 -2.63 -23.11 15.32
CA GLN A 123 -3.52 -23.37 16.46
C GLN A 123 -4.38 -22.15 16.80
N LYS A 124 -3.81 -20.95 16.89
CA LYS A 124 -4.59 -19.73 17.17
C LYS A 124 -5.68 -19.46 16.13
N ILE A 125 -5.40 -19.75 14.86
CA ILE A 125 -6.37 -19.62 13.78
C ILE A 125 -7.48 -20.65 13.96
N ALA A 126 -7.12 -21.92 14.20
CA ALA A 126 -8.09 -22.97 14.48
C ALA A 126 -8.97 -22.62 15.69
N ASP A 127 -8.38 -22.19 16.81
CA ASP A 127 -9.12 -21.79 18.02
C ASP A 127 -10.13 -20.68 17.72
N LEU A 128 -9.74 -19.68 16.92
CA LEU A 128 -10.62 -18.58 16.53
C LEU A 128 -11.73 -19.01 15.56
N LEU A 129 -11.48 -20.01 14.71
CA LEU A 129 -12.49 -20.58 13.81
C LEU A 129 -13.58 -21.35 14.57
N HIS A 130 -13.20 -22.05 15.65
CA HIS A 130 -14.16 -22.79 16.48
C HIS A 130 -15.05 -21.86 17.32
N ASP A 131 -14.57 -20.66 17.66
CA ASP A 131 -15.33 -19.65 18.41
C ASP A 131 -16.08 -18.70 17.46
N LYS A 132 -17.30 -19.11 17.05
CA LYS A 132 -18.15 -18.36 16.11
C LYS A 132 -18.40 -16.91 16.56
N GLU A 133 -18.61 -16.67 17.85
CA GLU A 133 -18.85 -15.32 18.36
C GLU A 133 -17.60 -14.44 18.27
N ARG A 134 -16.44 -14.97 18.69
CA ARG A 134 -15.18 -14.23 18.60
C ARG A 134 -14.79 -13.98 17.15
N LEU A 135 -15.05 -14.93 16.25
CA LEU A 135 -14.86 -14.75 14.82
C LEU A 135 -15.75 -13.65 14.24
N HIS A 136 -17.03 -13.61 14.63
CA HIS A 136 -17.95 -12.54 14.22
C HIS A 136 -17.47 -11.16 14.70
N ARG A 137 -17.09 -11.03 15.99
CA ARG A 137 -16.52 -9.79 16.54
C ARG A 137 -15.20 -9.40 15.88
N ALA A 138 -14.38 -10.37 15.50
CA ALA A 138 -13.14 -10.15 14.77
C ALA A 138 -13.43 -9.58 13.38
N ARG A 139 -14.41 -10.13 12.65
CA ARG A 139 -14.86 -9.61 11.34
C ARG A 139 -15.30 -8.14 11.44
N GLN A 140 -16.15 -7.80 12.41
CA GLN A 140 -16.57 -6.42 12.66
C GLN A 140 -15.38 -5.51 13.04
N SER A 141 -14.39 -6.04 13.75
CA SER A 141 -13.20 -5.27 14.13
C SER A 141 -12.32 -4.89 12.92
N LEU A 142 -12.29 -5.71 11.86
CA LEU A 142 -11.45 -5.48 10.68
C LEU A 142 -11.91 -4.31 9.82
N CYS A 143 -13.18 -3.91 9.85
CA CYS A 143 -13.66 -2.69 9.18
C CYS A 143 -13.72 -1.48 10.12
N SER A 144 -13.43 -1.63 11.41
CA SER A 144 -13.62 -0.56 12.38
C SER A 144 -12.46 0.43 12.41
N ILE A 145 -12.72 1.68 12.00
CA ILE A 145 -11.76 2.80 12.10
C ILE A 145 -11.28 2.99 13.54
N SER A 146 -12.15 2.80 14.53
CA SER A 146 -11.75 2.91 15.94
C SER A 146 -10.74 1.85 16.35
N ARG A 147 -10.84 0.63 15.82
CA ARG A 147 -9.88 -0.45 16.09
C ARG A 147 -8.57 -0.26 15.34
N TYR A 148 -8.64 0.22 14.10
CA TYR A 148 -7.48 0.64 13.32
C TYR A 148 -6.68 1.74 14.05
N GLU A 149 -7.35 2.83 14.43
CA GLU A 149 -6.75 3.95 15.16
C GLU A 149 -6.19 3.53 16.51
N GLN A 150 -6.89 2.67 17.23
CA GLN A 150 -6.39 2.10 18.49
C GLN A 150 -5.07 1.37 18.26
N ARG A 151 -4.98 0.52 17.23
CA ARG A 151 -3.78 -0.24 16.93
C ARG A 151 -2.62 0.65 16.51
N LEU A 152 -2.88 1.61 15.63
CA LEU A 152 -1.91 2.59 15.14
C LEU A 152 -1.31 3.36 16.32
N LYS A 153 -2.17 4.05 17.08
CA LYS A 153 -1.78 4.93 18.17
C LYS A 153 -1.11 4.18 19.31
N GLN A 154 -1.62 3.01 19.70
CA GLN A 154 -1.04 2.23 20.80
C GLN A 154 0.38 1.75 20.48
N THR A 155 0.63 1.30 19.25
CA THR A 155 1.95 0.83 18.82
C THR A 155 2.96 1.97 18.87
N ILE A 156 2.61 3.12 18.28
CA ILE A 156 3.48 4.30 18.29
C ILE A 156 3.71 4.83 19.70
N SER A 157 2.68 4.92 20.54
CA SER A 157 2.85 5.35 21.94
C SER A 157 3.80 4.45 22.71
N ARG A 158 3.69 3.12 22.55
CA ARG A 158 4.55 2.18 23.27
C ARG A 158 6.00 2.26 22.81
N LEU A 159 6.23 2.41 21.50
CA LEU A 159 7.57 2.53 20.94
C LEU A 159 8.22 3.87 21.35
N ALA A 160 7.50 4.98 21.20
CA ALA A 160 8.00 6.30 21.57
C ALA A 160 8.26 6.42 23.08
N ASN A 161 7.33 5.96 23.93
CA ASN A 161 7.52 5.99 25.37
C ASN A 161 8.71 5.12 25.83
N ALA A 162 8.92 3.96 25.20
CA ALA A 162 10.06 3.10 25.49
C ALA A 162 11.39 3.74 25.04
N GLU A 163 11.41 4.40 23.88
CA GLU A 163 12.57 5.14 23.38
C GLU A 163 12.92 6.35 24.27
N ASP A 164 11.90 7.05 24.77
CA ASP A 164 12.06 8.23 25.61
C ASP A 164 12.27 7.89 27.10
N ASP A 165 12.22 6.61 27.49
CA ASP A 165 12.28 6.12 28.87
C ASP A 165 11.24 6.79 29.80
N VAL A 166 10.01 6.94 29.30
CA VAL A 166 8.90 7.56 30.02
C VAL A 166 7.67 6.66 30.09
N THR A 167 6.78 6.98 31.02
CA THR A 167 5.44 6.40 31.08
C THR A 167 4.38 7.51 30.98
N GLY A 168 3.21 7.19 30.42
CA GLY A 168 2.09 8.13 30.36
C GLY A 168 1.45 8.26 28.98
N HIS A 169 0.63 9.30 28.84
CA HIS A 169 -0.13 9.59 27.62
C HIS A 169 0.75 10.25 26.56
N PHE A 170 0.83 9.61 25.39
CA PHE A 170 1.52 10.17 24.21
C PHE A 170 0.58 11.02 23.33
N TRP A 171 -0.70 10.68 23.28
CA TRP A 171 -1.72 11.38 22.47
C TRP A 171 -2.61 12.27 23.33
N ASP A 172 -2.99 13.45 22.82
CA ASP A 172 -3.84 14.46 23.49
C ASP A 172 -5.29 13.98 23.74
N GLY A 173 -5.58 12.74 23.36
CA GLY A 173 -6.81 12.03 23.68
C GLY A 173 -7.20 11.02 22.60
N ARG A 174 -8.51 10.82 22.48
CA ARG A 174 -9.10 10.09 21.37
C ARG A 174 -8.83 10.86 20.07
N PHE A 175 -8.79 10.17 18.92
CA PHE A 175 -8.73 10.84 17.62
C PHE A 175 -9.98 11.72 17.40
N GLU A 176 -9.91 12.72 16.57
CA GLU A 176 -11.10 13.43 16.10
C GLU A 176 -11.54 12.84 14.76
N SER A 177 -12.84 12.92 14.47
CA SER A 177 -13.44 12.33 13.27
C SER A 177 -14.51 13.26 12.71
N ILE A 178 -14.38 13.60 11.43
CA ILE A 178 -15.38 14.36 10.68
C ILE A 178 -15.89 13.46 9.55
N HIS A 179 -17.20 13.20 9.51
CA HIS A 179 -17.82 12.45 8.42
C HIS A 179 -17.84 13.32 7.15
N ILE A 180 -17.45 12.73 6.02
CA ILE A 180 -17.43 13.36 4.70
C ILE A 180 -18.61 12.83 3.92
N GLU A 181 -19.57 13.71 3.63
CA GLU A 181 -20.86 13.35 3.03
C GLU A 181 -20.88 13.56 1.52
N THR A 182 -20.03 14.45 1.00
CA THR A 182 -20.04 14.83 -0.42
C THR A 182 -18.67 14.70 -1.08
N ILE A 183 -18.69 14.58 -2.41
CA ILE A 183 -17.48 14.50 -3.24
C ILE A 183 -16.66 15.80 -3.16
N GLU A 184 -17.32 16.96 -3.02
CA GLU A 184 -16.67 18.26 -2.87
C GLU A 184 -15.97 18.39 -1.52
N GLN A 185 -16.61 17.89 -0.45
CA GLN A 185 -16.00 17.82 0.87
C GLN A 185 -14.78 16.90 0.84
N LEU A 186 -14.90 15.74 0.18
CA LEU A 186 -13.79 14.80 0.02
C LEU A 186 -12.61 15.44 -0.72
N LEU A 187 -12.86 16.04 -1.89
CA LEU A 187 -11.84 16.70 -2.71
C LEU A 187 -11.14 17.82 -1.95
N THR A 188 -11.93 18.68 -1.30
CA THR A 188 -11.41 19.80 -0.50
C THR A 188 -10.54 19.29 0.66
N THR A 189 -10.96 18.22 1.32
CA THR A 189 -10.23 17.64 2.47
C THR A 189 -8.95 16.95 2.02
N MET A 190 -8.97 16.20 0.93
CA MET A 190 -7.79 15.56 0.35
C MET A 190 -6.74 16.60 -0.06
N VAL A 191 -7.14 17.64 -0.79
CA VAL A 191 -6.25 18.76 -1.16
C VAL A 191 -5.76 19.50 0.10
N TYR A 192 -6.61 19.68 1.11
CA TYR A 192 -6.20 20.28 2.37
C TYR A 192 -5.09 19.46 3.05
N VAL A 193 -5.29 18.15 3.19
CA VAL A 193 -4.34 17.24 3.85
C VAL A 193 -3.01 17.21 3.09
N ASP A 194 -3.04 17.08 1.78
CA ASP A 194 -1.85 17.05 0.93
C ASP A 194 -1.05 18.36 0.94
N LEU A 195 -1.71 19.51 1.17
CA LEU A 195 -1.05 20.82 1.28
C LEU A 195 -0.62 21.20 2.69
N ASN A 196 -0.90 20.38 3.72
CA ASN A 196 -0.59 20.76 5.10
C ASN A 196 0.91 20.97 5.35
N ALA A 197 1.76 20.10 4.79
CA ALA A 197 3.22 20.25 4.90
C ALA A 197 3.71 21.57 4.27
N ILE A 198 3.09 22.00 3.16
CA ILE A 198 3.42 23.26 2.50
C ILE A 198 2.94 24.45 3.34
N ARG A 199 1.70 24.42 3.81
CA ARG A 199 1.12 25.49 4.64
C ARG A 199 1.86 25.71 5.95
N ALA A 200 2.41 24.64 6.53
CA ALA A 200 3.24 24.73 7.72
C ALA A 200 4.69 25.17 7.44
N GLY A 201 5.10 25.29 6.17
CA GLY A 201 6.47 25.60 5.78
C GLY A 201 7.45 24.45 5.97
N ILE A 202 6.98 23.21 6.13
CA ILE A 202 7.81 22.00 6.22
C ILE A 202 8.34 21.61 4.84
N ALA A 203 7.54 21.82 3.80
CA ALA A 203 7.92 21.59 2.41
C ALA A 203 7.63 22.83 1.56
N ARG A 204 8.38 23.03 0.48
CA ARG A 204 8.11 24.10 -0.49
C ARG A 204 7.19 23.67 -1.63
N ARG A 205 7.16 22.37 -1.94
CA ARG A 205 6.42 21.79 -3.07
C ARG A 205 5.81 20.44 -2.70
N PRO A 206 4.71 20.02 -3.34
CA PRO A 206 4.10 18.70 -3.11
C PRO A 206 5.06 17.53 -3.37
N GLU A 207 5.94 17.65 -4.37
CA GLU A 207 6.93 16.61 -4.67
C GLU A 207 8.06 16.47 -3.61
N ASP A 208 8.15 17.41 -2.67
CA ASP A 208 9.13 17.40 -1.57
C ASP A 208 8.49 17.01 -0.22
N SER A 209 7.16 16.88 -0.13
CA SER A 209 6.46 16.58 1.13
C SER A 209 6.38 15.07 1.43
N ARG A 210 7.54 14.45 1.68
CA ARG A 210 7.75 12.98 1.83
C ARG A 210 6.64 12.20 2.54
N PHE A 211 6.05 12.75 3.60
CA PHE A 211 5.06 12.09 4.44
C PHE A 211 3.63 12.57 4.16
N THR A 212 3.27 12.63 2.88
CA THR A 212 1.93 12.99 2.40
C THR A 212 1.50 12.05 1.28
N SER A 213 0.19 11.85 1.13
CA SER A 213 -0.34 11.03 0.03
C SER A 213 0.00 11.58 -1.35
N VAL A 214 0.01 12.91 -1.55
CA VAL A 214 0.38 13.51 -2.83
C VAL A 214 1.83 13.20 -3.21
N TYR A 215 2.76 13.14 -2.25
CA TYR A 215 4.14 12.75 -2.51
C TYR A 215 4.20 11.31 -3.04
N ASP A 216 3.59 10.36 -2.33
CA ASP A 216 3.57 8.95 -2.74
C ASP A 216 3.00 8.79 -4.15
N ARG A 217 1.89 9.49 -4.43
CA ARG A 217 1.22 9.48 -5.74
C ARG A 217 2.07 10.10 -6.85
N ILE A 218 2.72 11.25 -6.59
CA ILE A 218 3.59 11.94 -7.56
C ILE A 218 4.77 11.05 -7.95
N HIS A 219 5.48 10.49 -6.95
CA HIS A 219 6.68 9.69 -7.20
C HIS A 219 6.33 8.35 -7.85
N SER A 220 5.20 7.77 -7.50
CA SER A 220 4.66 6.58 -8.17
C SER A 220 4.29 6.85 -9.62
N LEU A 221 3.60 7.96 -9.90
CA LEU A 221 3.26 8.36 -11.26
C LEU A 221 4.51 8.61 -12.13
N ARG A 222 5.49 9.35 -11.60
CA ARG A 222 6.78 9.58 -12.27
C ARG A 222 7.48 8.27 -12.62
N ALA A 223 7.60 7.35 -11.65
CA ALA A 223 8.24 6.07 -11.86
C ALA A 223 7.52 5.18 -12.89
N ARG A 224 6.18 5.18 -12.90
CA ARG A 224 5.38 4.47 -13.92
C ARG A 224 5.64 5.00 -15.32
N ILE A 225 5.72 6.32 -15.48
CA ILE A 225 6.03 6.97 -16.75
C ILE A 225 7.46 6.60 -17.17
N ASP A 226 8.44 6.75 -16.29
CA ASP A 226 9.84 6.42 -16.59
C ASP A 226 10.02 4.96 -17.05
N ILE A 227 9.35 4.00 -16.39
CA ILE A 227 9.40 2.59 -16.76
C ILE A 227 8.73 2.34 -18.11
N THR A 228 7.55 2.93 -18.34
CA THR A 228 6.83 2.80 -19.63
C THR A 228 7.69 3.32 -20.77
N MET A 229 8.34 4.46 -20.56
CA MET A 229 9.26 5.06 -21.53
C MET A 229 10.46 4.16 -21.77
N GLN A 230 11.12 3.68 -20.70
CA GLN A 230 12.28 2.80 -20.82
C GLN A 230 11.95 1.53 -21.62
N ASN A 231 10.80 0.91 -21.39
CA ASN A 231 10.36 -0.28 -22.11
C ASN A 231 10.10 0.01 -23.60
N ALA A 232 9.63 1.23 -23.95
CA ALA A 232 9.40 1.64 -25.33
C ALA A 232 10.71 1.84 -26.12
N PHE A 233 11.83 2.11 -25.44
CA PHE A 233 13.15 2.34 -26.06
C PHE A 233 14.11 1.15 -25.93
N GLN A 234 13.66 0.02 -25.37
CA GLN A 234 14.53 -1.09 -24.95
C GLN A 234 15.02 -2.00 -26.10
N HIS A 235 15.09 -1.52 -27.33
CA HIS A 235 15.46 -2.35 -28.49
C HIS A 235 16.97 -2.58 -28.69
N ASP A 236 17.85 -1.90 -27.93
CA ASP A 236 19.29 -1.85 -28.28
C ASP A 236 20.30 -2.20 -27.16
N PHE A 237 19.87 -2.65 -25.96
CA PHE A 237 20.81 -2.86 -24.84
C PHE A 237 20.53 -4.11 -24.00
N ASP A 238 21.60 -4.84 -23.66
CA ASP A 238 21.59 -5.90 -22.64
C ASP A 238 21.70 -5.25 -21.24
N PRO A 239 20.69 -5.42 -20.35
CA PRO A 239 20.73 -4.90 -18.99
C PRO A 239 21.85 -5.49 -18.13
N GLU A 240 22.40 -6.66 -18.47
CA GLU A 240 23.47 -7.30 -17.69
C GLU A 240 24.81 -6.55 -17.75
N ASP A 241 25.04 -5.76 -18.81
CA ASP A 241 26.30 -5.05 -19.03
C ASP A 241 26.42 -3.72 -18.24
N HIS A 242 25.36 -3.29 -17.53
CA HIS A 242 25.28 -1.96 -16.92
C HIS A 242 24.71 -1.96 -15.49
N PRO A 243 25.53 -2.23 -14.46
CA PRO A 243 25.07 -2.32 -13.06
C PRO A 243 24.45 -1.01 -12.52
N GLU A 244 24.89 0.16 -13.00
CA GLU A 244 24.29 1.46 -12.63
C GLU A 244 22.84 1.59 -13.14
N LEU A 245 22.54 1.03 -14.31
CA LEU A 245 21.17 1.02 -14.86
C LEU A 245 20.29 0.03 -14.11
N GLN A 246 20.84 -1.08 -13.61
CA GLN A 246 20.13 -2.03 -12.76
C GLN A 246 19.70 -1.40 -11.43
N ALA A 247 20.60 -0.67 -10.76
CA ALA A 247 20.28 0.03 -9.51
C ALA A 247 19.17 1.08 -9.69
N LEU A 248 19.25 1.87 -10.77
CA LEU A 248 18.21 2.83 -11.14
C LEU A 248 16.87 2.17 -11.49
N ALA A 249 16.90 1.03 -12.18
CA ALA A 249 15.70 0.25 -12.50
C ALA A 249 15.04 -0.30 -11.22
N GLN A 250 15.83 -0.81 -10.28
CA GLN A 250 15.34 -1.28 -8.99
C GLN A 250 14.73 -0.13 -8.17
N GLU A 251 15.38 1.03 -8.13
CA GLU A 251 14.84 2.22 -7.46
C GLU A 251 13.50 2.67 -8.07
N ARG A 252 13.40 2.67 -9.41
CA ARG A 252 12.15 2.99 -10.13
C ARG A 252 11.05 2.00 -9.80
N GLU A 253 11.34 0.70 -9.74
CA GLU A 253 10.34 -0.31 -9.44
C GLU A 253 9.78 -0.17 -8.01
N VAL A 254 10.64 0.14 -7.04
CA VAL A 254 10.20 0.48 -5.67
C VAL A 254 9.30 1.71 -5.67
N ARG A 255 9.68 2.77 -6.41
CA ARG A 255 8.87 4.00 -6.50
C ARG A 255 7.54 3.78 -7.22
N ARG A 256 7.46 2.90 -8.23
CA ARG A 256 6.26 2.57 -9.04
C ARG A 256 5.06 2.12 -8.19
N ILE A 257 5.33 1.53 -7.04
CA ILE A 257 4.34 0.99 -6.11
C ILE A 257 4.23 1.79 -4.81
N LEU A 258 4.83 2.98 -4.73
CA LEU A 258 4.88 3.78 -3.50
C LEU A 258 3.48 4.18 -3.00
N ASP A 259 2.53 4.40 -3.91
CA ASP A 259 1.12 4.70 -3.63
C ASP A 259 0.22 3.45 -3.59
N SER A 260 0.77 2.24 -3.73
CA SER A 260 -0.02 1.01 -3.88
C SER A 260 -0.88 0.65 -2.66
N TRP A 261 -0.58 1.22 -1.50
CA TRP A 261 -1.35 1.05 -0.28
C TRP A 261 -2.45 2.11 -0.11
N LEU A 262 -2.46 3.13 -0.96
CA LEU A 262 -3.49 4.16 -1.00
C LEU A 262 -4.63 3.74 -1.93
N SER A 263 -5.84 4.23 -1.63
CA SER A 263 -6.97 4.15 -2.55
C SER A 263 -6.61 4.88 -3.86
N PRO A 264 -6.93 4.34 -5.04
CA PRO A 264 -6.76 5.07 -6.30
C PRO A 264 -7.52 6.40 -6.29
N ILE A 265 -6.99 7.40 -7.00
CA ILE A 265 -7.74 8.66 -7.24
C ILE A 265 -8.83 8.39 -8.25
N ASP A 266 -8.44 7.82 -9.39
CA ASP A 266 -9.32 7.47 -10.47
C ASP A 266 -10.26 6.34 -10.05
N GLU A 267 -11.55 6.59 -10.16
CA GLU A 267 -12.52 5.52 -10.37
C GLU A 267 -12.18 4.86 -11.69
N ARG A 268 -11.24 3.91 -11.67
CA ARG A 268 -11.27 2.87 -12.69
C ARG A 268 -12.68 2.31 -12.62
N ARG A 269 -13.48 2.49 -13.67
CA ARG A 269 -14.63 1.61 -13.91
C ARG A 269 -14.08 0.22 -13.64
N GLU A 270 -14.62 -0.47 -12.63
CA GLU A 270 -14.47 -1.93 -12.60
C GLU A 270 -14.78 -2.33 -14.03
N ALA A 271 -13.78 -2.88 -14.74
CA ALA A 271 -14.06 -3.45 -16.04
C ALA A 271 -15.17 -4.45 -15.74
N VAL A 272 -16.38 -4.14 -16.17
CA VAL A 272 -17.48 -5.09 -16.13
C VAL A 272 -16.91 -6.26 -16.91
N ALA A 273 -16.79 -7.41 -16.27
CA ALA A 273 -16.28 -8.64 -16.88
C ALA A 273 -17.30 -9.20 -17.89
N SER A 274 -17.86 -8.34 -18.73
CA SER A 274 -18.72 -8.67 -19.85
C SER A 274 -18.37 -7.73 -21.00
N GLU A 275 -18.07 -8.34 -22.14
CA GLU A 275 -17.76 -7.71 -23.44
C GLU A 275 -16.28 -7.38 -23.71
N ALA A 276 -15.47 -8.44 -23.76
CA ALA A 276 -14.39 -8.55 -24.74
C ALA A 276 -14.21 -10.04 -25.11
N LEU A 277 -15.16 -10.57 -25.87
CA LEU A 277 -14.91 -11.72 -26.74
C LEU A 277 -14.57 -11.16 -28.12
N ASP A 278 -13.27 -11.05 -28.42
CA ASP A 278 -12.76 -11.51 -29.72
C ASP A 278 -11.25 -11.75 -29.64
N GLU A 279 -10.82 -12.76 -30.35
CA GLU A 279 -9.62 -13.56 -30.14
C GLU A 279 -8.36 -12.93 -30.75
N SER A 280 -7.23 -12.97 -30.03
CA SER A 280 -5.97 -13.60 -30.46
C SER A 280 -4.76 -13.04 -29.71
N GLU A 281 -3.83 -13.96 -29.38
CA GLU A 281 -2.50 -13.75 -28.78
C GLU A 281 -2.39 -13.67 -27.25
N THR A 282 -2.60 -14.84 -26.67
CA THR A 282 -1.87 -15.44 -25.55
C THR A 282 -0.50 -14.83 -25.24
N VAL A 283 -0.35 -14.26 -24.04
CA VAL A 283 0.86 -14.41 -23.22
C VAL A 283 0.42 -14.99 -21.87
N MET A 284 0.66 -16.29 -21.71
CA MET A 284 0.48 -17.03 -20.46
C MET A 284 1.47 -16.47 -19.43
N ILE A 285 0.96 -15.74 -18.45
CA ILE A 285 1.61 -15.67 -17.14
C ILE A 285 0.77 -16.56 -16.23
N GLU A 286 1.09 -17.85 -16.20
CA GLU A 286 0.73 -18.72 -15.10
C GLU A 286 1.48 -18.23 -13.86
N THR A 287 0.82 -17.40 -13.08
CA THR A 287 1.10 -17.34 -11.65
C THR A 287 -0.18 -17.71 -10.97
N ASP A 288 -0.27 -18.98 -10.53
CA ASP A 288 -1.22 -19.39 -9.51
C ASP A 288 -0.98 -18.46 -8.31
N SER A 289 -1.82 -17.44 -8.19
CA SER A 289 -1.85 -16.60 -7.00
C SER A 289 -2.12 -17.53 -5.81
N PRO A 290 -1.33 -17.46 -4.71
CA PRO A 290 -1.56 -18.25 -3.50
C PRO A 290 -3.00 -18.17 -2.97
N TRP A 291 -3.72 -17.13 -3.38
CA TRP A 291 -5.12 -16.88 -3.08
C TRP A 291 -6.12 -17.77 -3.82
N GLU A 292 -5.89 -18.09 -5.10
CA GLU A 292 -6.81 -18.92 -5.89
C GLU A 292 -6.76 -20.38 -5.47
N ALA A 293 -5.56 -20.88 -5.15
CA ALA A 293 -5.38 -22.22 -4.59
C ALA A 293 -6.10 -22.41 -3.25
N MET A 294 -6.15 -21.37 -2.41
CA MET A 294 -6.77 -21.42 -1.09
C MET A 294 -8.30 -21.20 -1.13
N THR A 295 -8.81 -20.51 -2.16
CA THR A 295 -10.25 -20.26 -2.34
C THR A 295 -10.98 -21.48 -2.94
N ARG A 296 -10.30 -22.33 -3.71
CA ARG A 296 -10.88 -23.58 -4.26
C ARG A 296 -11.22 -24.65 -3.21
N LEU A 297 -10.77 -24.51 -1.96
CA LEU A 297 -10.95 -25.51 -0.90
C LEU A 297 -12.15 -25.27 0.04
N VAL A 298 -12.93 -24.20 -0.13
CA VAL A 298 -14.04 -23.85 0.79
C VAL A 298 -15.31 -23.42 0.04
N GLN A 299 -15.65 -24.09 -1.06
CA GLN A 299 -17.00 -23.96 -1.62
C GLN A 299 -17.97 -24.74 -0.72
N GLU A 300 -18.55 -24.05 0.27
CA GLU A 300 -19.87 -24.43 0.79
C GLU A 300 -20.92 -23.66 -0.01
N ASP A 301 -21.99 -24.36 -0.38
CA ASP A 301 -23.16 -23.79 -1.06
C ASP A 301 -23.73 -22.62 -0.25
N PRO A 302 -24.20 -21.54 -0.91
CA PRO A 302 -24.83 -20.43 -0.20
C PRO A 302 -26.08 -20.92 0.54
N ILE A 303 -26.09 -20.72 1.86
CA ILE A 303 -27.28 -20.90 2.70
C ILE A 303 -28.30 -19.86 2.25
N GLU A 304 -29.36 -20.29 1.55
CA GLU A 304 -30.53 -19.44 1.32
C GLU A 304 -31.19 -19.06 2.65
N PRO A 305 -31.60 -17.81 2.85
CA PRO A 305 -32.37 -17.42 4.02
C PRO A 305 -33.75 -18.09 3.97
N ARG A 306 -34.04 -18.95 4.95
CA ARG A 306 -35.39 -19.49 5.14
C ARG A 306 -36.29 -18.40 5.73
N ASP A 307 -37.31 -18.01 4.98
CA ASP A 307 -38.43 -17.23 5.47
C ASP A 307 -39.22 -18.06 6.51
N GLU A 308 -39.28 -17.57 7.75
CA GLU A 308 -40.23 -18.05 8.76
C GLU A 308 -41.61 -17.46 8.45
N ALA A 309 -42.43 -18.22 7.72
CA ALA A 309 -43.86 -17.92 7.56
C ALA A 309 -44.69 -18.73 8.57
N LEU A 310 -45.51 -18.00 9.32
CA LEU A 310 -46.47 -18.44 10.32
C LEU A 310 -47.42 -19.54 9.77
N GLU A 311 -47.52 -20.65 10.50
CA GLU A 311 -48.55 -21.68 10.29
C GLU A 311 -49.92 -21.16 10.77
N ASP A 312 -50.92 -21.21 9.89
CA ASP A 312 -52.32 -21.28 10.28
C ASP A 312 -52.97 -22.51 9.62
N SER A 313 -53.71 -23.26 10.42
CA SER A 313 -54.15 -24.62 10.16
C SER A 313 -55.52 -24.67 9.49
N SER A 314 -55.64 -25.32 8.32
CA SER A 314 -56.87 -26.03 7.93
C SER A 314 -56.68 -26.94 6.70
N SER A 315 -56.81 -28.25 6.94
CA SER A 315 -57.05 -29.32 5.95
C SER A 315 -58.52 -29.28 5.45
N PRO A 316 -59.00 -30.08 4.45
CA PRO A 316 -58.40 -31.32 3.92
C PRO A 316 -58.52 -31.65 2.40
N ALA A 317 -57.72 -32.67 2.01
CA ALA A 317 -58.00 -33.78 1.08
C ALA A 317 -58.06 -33.56 -0.46
N ARG A 318 -57.17 -34.24 -1.21
CA ARG A 318 -57.44 -35.53 -1.90
C ARG A 318 -56.27 -36.06 -2.75
N GLU A 319 -56.04 -37.37 -2.60
CA GLU A 319 -55.70 -38.40 -3.62
C GLU A 319 -54.42 -38.26 -4.48
N THR A 320 -53.35 -38.98 -4.12
CA THR A 320 -52.92 -40.32 -4.60
C THR A 320 -52.39 -40.35 -6.04
N THR A 321 -51.08 -40.57 -6.21
CA THR A 321 -50.57 -41.71 -6.99
C THR A 321 -49.14 -42.05 -6.55
N GLU A 322 -48.95 -43.31 -6.20
CA GLU A 322 -47.69 -43.96 -5.84
C GLU A 322 -46.78 -44.12 -7.08
N GLN A 323 -45.48 -43.91 -6.90
CA GLN A 323 -44.45 -44.70 -7.59
C GLN A 323 -43.16 -44.73 -6.75
N THR A 324 -43.04 -45.81 -5.98
CA THR A 324 -41.82 -46.27 -5.35
C THR A 324 -40.85 -46.84 -6.38
N ALA A 325 -39.64 -46.28 -6.46
CA ALA A 325 -38.47 -46.95 -7.03
C ALA A 325 -37.23 -46.67 -6.16
N GLN A 326 -37.05 -47.57 -5.20
CA GLN A 326 -35.79 -48.19 -4.74
C GLN A 326 -34.56 -47.30 -4.48
N LEU A 327 -34.26 -47.24 -3.17
CA LEU A 327 -32.98 -46.94 -2.55
C LEU A 327 -31.80 -47.66 -3.24
N SER A 328 -30.78 -46.89 -3.63
CA SER A 328 -29.39 -47.32 -3.52
C SER A 328 -28.74 -46.57 -2.37
N THR A 329 -28.44 -47.31 -1.31
CA THR A 329 -27.65 -46.89 -0.16
C THR A 329 -26.21 -46.60 -0.58
N THR A 330 -25.78 -45.35 -0.42
CA THR A 330 -24.38 -45.02 -0.17
C THR A 330 -24.32 -44.22 1.13
N THR A 331 -24.16 -44.95 2.22
CA THR A 331 -23.62 -44.44 3.47
C THR A 331 -22.24 -43.85 3.22
N SER A 332 -22.11 -42.52 3.15
CA SER A 332 -20.83 -41.84 3.39
C SER A 332 -20.97 -40.93 4.61
N LYS A 333 -20.61 -41.50 5.75
CA LYS A 333 -19.90 -40.88 6.88
C LYS A 333 -20.09 -39.37 7.02
N LEU A 334 -20.95 -39.00 7.96
CA LEU A 334 -20.67 -37.90 8.88
C LEU A 334 -19.23 -38.06 9.39
N GLY A 335 -18.37 -37.14 8.98
CA GLY A 335 -16.95 -37.11 9.35
C GLY A 335 -16.50 -35.66 9.45
N GLY A 336 -16.45 -35.18 10.69
CA GLY A 336 -15.59 -34.11 11.20
C GLY A 336 -15.27 -32.94 10.28
N ASP A 337 -15.90 -31.81 10.60
CA ASP A 337 -15.53 -30.45 10.22
C ASP A 337 -14.16 -30.06 10.80
N GLN A 338 -13.09 -30.67 10.28
CA GLN A 338 -11.70 -30.30 10.53
C GLN A 338 -11.06 -29.95 9.20
N GLY A 339 -11.36 -28.75 8.71
CA GLY A 339 -10.58 -28.14 7.64
C GLY A 339 -9.15 -27.91 8.10
N GLU A 340 -8.28 -28.89 7.89
CA GLU A 340 -6.85 -28.76 8.11
C GLU A 340 -6.33 -27.65 7.17
N LEU A 341 -5.64 -26.65 7.73
CA LEU A 341 -4.98 -25.59 6.96
C LEU A 341 -3.86 -26.21 6.10
N CYS A 342 -4.22 -26.64 4.88
CA CYS A 342 -3.31 -27.17 3.89
C CYS A 342 -2.52 -26.02 3.25
N GLY A 343 -1.53 -25.51 3.99
CA GLY A 343 -0.66 -24.42 3.55
C GLY A 343 0.11 -23.75 4.68
N ASP A 344 1.13 -22.98 4.33
CA ASP A 344 1.78 -22.08 5.27
C ASP A 344 0.94 -20.81 5.46
N ILE A 345 0.96 -20.25 6.67
CA ILE A 345 0.24 -19.01 6.97
C ILE A 345 0.98 -17.87 6.28
N PRO A 346 0.30 -17.07 5.45
CA PRO A 346 0.94 -16.01 4.72
C PRO A 346 1.51 -14.96 5.66
N GLN A 347 2.49 -14.25 5.15
CA GLN A 347 3.08 -13.09 5.80
C GLN A 347 2.26 -11.84 5.49
N ILE A 348 2.40 -10.79 6.31
CA ILE A 348 1.60 -9.57 6.12
C ILE A 348 1.91 -8.90 4.77
N ASN A 349 3.16 -8.97 4.30
CA ASN A 349 3.60 -8.45 3.01
C ASN A 349 3.08 -9.24 1.79
N GLU A 350 2.54 -10.45 2.00
CA GLU A 350 1.91 -11.26 0.96
C GLU A 350 0.41 -10.95 0.80
N LEU A 351 -0.20 -10.23 1.75
CA LEU A 351 -1.57 -9.74 1.60
C LEU A 351 -1.67 -8.68 0.48
N PRO A 352 -2.86 -8.36 -0.03
CA PRO A 352 -3.02 -7.19 -0.90
C PRO A 352 -2.60 -5.90 -0.17
N PRO A 353 -1.96 -4.93 -0.84
CA PRO A 353 -1.42 -3.71 -0.18
C PRO A 353 -2.51 -2.79 0.39
N ARG A 354 -3.77 -2.98 0.01
CA ARG A 354 -4.94 -2.20 0.41
C ARG A 354 -6.19 -3.07 0.37
N ALA A 355 -7.26 -2.62 1.05
CA ALA A 355 -8.52 -3.34 1.11
C ALA A 355 -9.24 -3.43 -0.25
N SER A 356 -9.19 -2.38 -1.07
CA SER A 356 -9.88 -2.36 -2.36
C SER A 356 -9.18 -1.56 -3.45
N ASN A 357 -9.67 -1.71 -4.69
CA ASN A 357 -9.24 -0.93 -5.85
C ASN A 357 -10.23 0.18 -6.23
N LYS A 358 -11.25 0.44 -5.39
CA LYS A 358 -12.28 1.41 -5.69
C LYS A 358 -11.71 2.83 -5.55
N GLY A 359 -11.75 3.61 -6.62
CA GLY A 359 -11.30 4.99 -6.65
C GLY A 359 -12.10 5.94 -5.75
N CYS A 360 -11.72 7.22 -5.78
CA CYS A 360 -12.35 8.28 -4.99
C CYS A 360 -13.07 9.31 -5.85
N PHE A 361 -12.65 9.50 -7.10
CA PHE A 361 -13.15 10.53 -8.01
C PHE A 361 -13.23 10.02 -9.44
N SER A 362 -14.20 10.52 -10.19
CA SER A 362 -14.26 10.39 -11.64
C SER A 362 -13.31 11.38 -12.33
N MET A 363 -12.03 11.40 -11.92
CA MET A 363 -10.98 12.24 -12.50
C MET A 363 -9.64 11.51 -12.56
N ARG A 364 -8.74 11.92 -13.44
CA ARG A 364 -7.41 11.29 -13.53
C ARG A 364 -6.52 11.78 -12.40
N LEU A 365 -5.53 10.96 -12.03
CA LEU A 365 -4.52 11.33 -11.04
C LEU A 365 -3.77 12.61 -11.42
N GLN A 366 -3.47 12.83 -12.70
CA GLN A 366 -2.81 14.04 -13.20
C GLN A 366 -3.65 15.30 -12.95
N ASP A 367 -4.97 15.18 -13.13
CA ASP A 367 -5.90 16.30 -12.93
C ASP A 367 -5.98 16.64 -11.43
N TYR A 368 -6.01 15.62 -10.56
CA TYR A 368 -5.92 15.82 -9.11
C TYR A 368 -4.61 16.49 -8.68
N ILE A 369 -3.45 16.01 -9.17
CA ILE A 369 -2.14 16.60 -8.86
C ILE A 369 -2.08 18.06 -9.34
N SER A 370 -2.63 18.37 -10.52
CA SER A 370 -2.73 19.73 -11.04
C SER A 370 -3.60 20.62 -10.15
N LEU A 371 -4.71 20.10 -9.65
CA LEU A 371 -5.57 20.81 -8.70
C LEU A 371 -4.82 21.12 -7.41
N VAL A 372 -4.06 20.17 -6.85
CA VAL A 372 -3.25 20.38 -5.64
C VAL A 372 -2.22 21.50 -5.86
N ASP A 373 -1.49 21.49 -6.98
CA ASP A 373 -0.52 22.55 -7.30
C ASP A 373 -1.22 23.91 -7.46
N TRP A 374 -2.35 23.96 -8.16
CA TRP A 374 -3.10 25.19 -8.34
C TRP A 374 -3.59 25.76 -7.00
N VAL A 375 -4.22 24.94 -6.15
CA VAL A 375 -4.69 25.38 -4.82
C VAL A 375 -3.53 25.80 -3.92
N GLY A 376 -2.40 25.08 -3.97
CA GLY A 376 -1.21 25.39 -3.20
C GLY A 376 -0.58 26.76 -3.56
N ARG A 377 -0.78 27.23 -4.80
CA ARG A 377 -0.39 28.58 -5.24
C ARG A 377 -1.40 29.66 -4.83
N GLN A 378 -2.69 29.34 -4.80
CA GLN A 378 -3.73 30.30 -4.43
C GLN A 378 -3.79 30.59 -2.92
N SER A 379 -3.11 29.81 -2.09
CA SER A 379 -3.14 29.93 -0.63
C SER A 379 -2.55 31.26 -0.15
N ARG A 380 -3.33 32.34 -0.18
CA ARG A 380 -3.00 33.68 0.35
C ARG A 380 -3.32 33.85 1.84
N LEU A 381 -3.74 32.79 2.52
CA LEU A 381 -4.15 32.82 3.92
C LEU A 381 -2.93 32.68 4.83
N SER A 382 -2.51 33.78 5.49
CA SER A 382 -1.77 33.98 6.76
C SER A 382 -0.79 32.92 7.33
N ASN A 383 -0.50 31.84 6.62
CA ASN A 383 0.25 30.68 7.05
C ASN A 383 1.60 30.66 6.35
N ARG A 384 2.57 30.02 7.01
CA ARG A 384 4.01 30.19 6.81
C ARG A 384 4.57 29.70 5.46
N GLY A 385 3.76 29.10 4.58
CA GLY A 385 4.21 28.62 3.28
C GLY A 385 3.12 28.56 2.19
N THR A 386 3.53 28.89 0.97
CA THR A 386 2.74 28.80 -0.27
C THR A 386 3.63 28.20 -1.35
N ILE A 387 3.05 27.54 -2.36
CA ILE A 387 3.85 27.14 -3.52
C ILE A 387 4.29 28.41 -4.27
N PRO A 388 5.58 28.61 -4.56
CA PRO A 388 6.05 29.81 -5.25
C PRO A 388 5.39 29.99 -6.62
N ALA A 389 4.98 31.22 -6.95
CA ALA A 389 4.23 31.52 -8.17
C ALA A 389 5.08 31.39 -9.44
N ASP A 390 6.40 31.54 -9.32
CA ASP A 390 7.40 31.46 -10.40
C ASP A 390 7.74 30.02 -10.80
N LEU A 391 7.38 29.02 -10.00
CA LEU A 391 7.57 27.62 -10.38
C LEU A 391 6.70 27.27 -11.60
N ALA A 392 7.28 26.55 -12.57
CA ALA A 392 6.50 25.95 -13.67
C ALA A 392 5.35 25.07 -13.14
N PRO A 393 4.24 24.89 -13.87
CA PRO A 393 3.15 23.98 -13.50
C PRO A 393 3.67 22.59 -13.09
N ILE A 394 3.05 21.96 -12.11
CA ILE A 394 3.58 20.71 -11.54
C ILE A 394 3.83 19.64 -12.60
N LEU A 395 2.90 19.41 -13.52
CA LEU A 395 3.06 18.37 -14.54
C LEU A 395 4.30 18.63 -15.44
N ASP A 396 4.63 19.89 -15.71
CA ASP A 396 5.84 20.26 -16.45
C ASP A 396 7.10 19.99 -15.62
N ARG A 397 7.07 20.31 -14.31
CA ARG A 397 8.17 19.99 -13.35
C ARG A 397 8.33 18.49 -13.15
N LEU A 398 7.25 17.72 -13.25
CA LEU A 398 7.26 16.27 -13.13
C LEU A 398 7.69 15.58 -14.42
N SER A 399 7.83 16.33 -15.51
CA SER A 399 8.06 15.85 -16.86
C SER A 399 6.96 14.95 -17.43
N ILE A 400 5.70 15.30 -17.19
CA ILE A 400 4.52 14.47 -17.53
C ILE A 400 3.77 15.01 -18.77
N THR A 401 3.98 16.27 -19.17
CA THR A 401 3.06 16.99 -20.08
C THR A 401 3.59 17.49 -21.43
N SER A 402 4.86 17.30 -21.84
CA SER A 402 5.32 17.93 -23.09
C SER A 402 6.03 17.04 -24.12
N ASP A 403 5.59 17.19 -25.39
CA ASP A 403 6.24 16.67 -26.60
C ASP A 403 7.70 17.15 -26.76
N THR A 404 8.02 18.33 -26.21
CA THR A 404 9.39 18.86 -26.16
C THR A 404 10.31 18.12 -25.19
N GLN A 405 9.76 17.46 -24.18
CA GLN A 405 10.53 16.65 -23.25
C GLN A 405 10.75 15.23 -23.76
N TRP A 406 9.88 14.70 -24.63
CA TRP A 406 10.20 13.52 -25.44
C TRP A 406 11.49 13.76 -26.22
N LEU A 407 11.60 14.90 -26.89
CA LEU A 407 12.80 15.27 -27.66
C LEU A 407 14.03 15.46 -26.74
N ALA A 408 13.91 16.21 -25.65
CA ALA A 408 15.03 16.43 -24.73
C ALA A 408 15.50 15.14 -24.03
N ARG A 409 14.60 14.20 -23.73
CA ARG A 409 14.92 12.90 -23.10
C ARG A 409 15.48 11.90 -24.12
N ILE A 410 14.99 11.93 -25.37
CA ILE A 410 15.60 11.19 -26.49
C ILE A 410 17.03 11.72 -26.73
N GLU A 411 17.24 13.04 -26.73
CA GLU A 411 18.56 13.65 -26.84
C GLU A 411 19.48 13.27 -25.67
N GLU A 412 18.99 13.32 -24.42
CA GLU A 412 19.75 12.89 -23.24
C GLU A 412 20.09 11.39 -23.29
N TYR A 413 19.16 10.56 -23.74
CA TYR A 413 19.39 9.12 -23.98
C TYR A 413 20.45 8.91 -25.05
N HIS A 414 20.34 9.55 -26.22
CA HIS A 414 21.36 9.51 -27.28
C HIS A 414 22.74 9.98 -26.82
N GLU A 415 22.80 11.02 -25.98
CA GLU A 415 24.07 11.52 -25.44
C GLU A 415 24.70 10.55 -24.43
N ARG A 416 23.86 9.84 -23.65
CA ARG A 416 24.32 8.72 -22.80
C ARG A 416 24.78 7.53 -23.65
N LEU A 417 24.10 7.22 -24.76
CA LEU A 417 24.54 6.18 -25.70
C LEU A 417 25.89 6.52 -26.35
N ARG A 418 26.11 7.79 -26.72
CA ARG A 418 27.41 8.26 -27.22
C ARG A 418 28.52 8.07 -26.19
N LYS A 419 28.27 8.32 -24.90
CA LYS A 419 29.27 8.11 -23.85
C LYS A 419 29.62 6.64 -23.62
N VAL A 420 28.70 5.72 -23.91
CA VAL A 420 28.95 4.27 -23.86
C VAL A 420 29.64 3.76 -25.14
N HIS A 421 29.31 4.32 -26.31
CA HIS A 421 29.89 3.93 -27.61
C HIS A 421 31.23 4.60 -27.94
N VAL A 422 31.64 5.63 -27.20
CA VAL A 422 32.95 6.30 -27.34
C VAL A 422 33.87 5.87 -26.19
N ALA A 423 34.03 4.56 -26.00
CA ALA A 423 35.32 4.02 -25.55
C ALA A 423 36.17 3.85 -26.83
N PRO A 424 37.35 4.48 -26.96
CA PRO A 424 38.09 4.45 -28.21
C PRO A 424 38.55 3.02 -28.49
N VAL A 425 38.01 2.44 -29.56
CA VAL A 425 38.61 1.30 -30.25
C VAL A 425 39.93 1.77 -30.84
N ASN A 426 40.99 1.76 -30.03
CA ASN A 426 42.35 1.84 -30.53
C ASN A 426 42.69 0.48 -31.15
N GLN A 427 42.55 0.40 -32.47
CA GLN A 427 43.47 -0.37 -33.29
C GLN A 427 44.04 0.53 -34.38
N PRO A 428 45.36 0.48 -34.56
CA PRO A 428 45.89 0.35 -35.90
C PRO A 428 46.59 -1.00 -36.03
N ASN A 429 46.12 -1.80 -36.98
CA ASN A 429 46.86 -2.92 -37.53
C ASN A 429 48.16 -2.40 -38.17
N GLU A 430 49.32 -2.83 -37.66
CA GLU A 430 50.51 -3.03 -38.49
C GLU A 430 51.01 -4.47 -38.33
N ALA A 431 51.25 -5.08 -39.48
CA ALA A 431 51.47 -6.50 -39.65
C ALA A 431 52.97 -6.87 -39.57
N LYS A 432 53.23 -8.10 -39.13
CA LYS A 432 54.38 -8.97 -39.46
C LYS A 432 55.78 -8.58 -38.92
N ARG A 433 56.32 -9.39 -37.98
CA ARG A 433 57.34 -10.45 -38.24
C ARG A 433 57.93 -11.00 -36.93
N CYS A 434 57.98 -12.33 -36.84
CA CYS A 434 58.91 -13.04 -35.95
C CYS A 434 60.35 -12.67 -36.28
N VAL A 435 61.18 -12.34 -35.28
CA VAL A 435 62.61 -12.75 -35.20
C VAL A 435 63.03 -12.82 -33.72
N VAL A 436 63.60 -13.97 -33.37
CA VAL A 436 64.37 -14.27 -32.15
C VAL A 436 65.73 -13.57 -32.20
N GLN A 437 66.19 -12.94 -31.10
CA GLN A 437 67.57 -13.07 -30.55
C GLN A 437 67.82 -12.10 -29.36
N THR A 438 68.35 -12.66 -28.26
CA THR A 438 69.07 -11.98 -27.16
C THR A 438 70.51 -11.63 -27.65
N PRO A 439 71.49 -11.10 -26.86
CA PRO A 439 71.55 -10.72 -25.43
C PRO A 439 72.35 -9.40 -25.14
N ASN A 440 72.50 -9.09 -23.83
CA ASN A 440 73.50 -8.22 -23.18
C ASN A 440 73.23 -6.71 -23.03
N GLY A 441 73.10 -6.29 -21.76
CA GLY A 441 74.08 -5.33 -21.21
C GLY A 441 73.59 -3.96 -20.74
N ARG A 442 73.44 -3.85 -19.41
CA ARG A 442 73.69 -2.68 -18.54
C ARG A 442 72.57 -1.65 -18.26
N GLN A 443 72.15 -1.70 -16.99
CA GLN A 443 72.02 -0.64 -15.98
C GLN A 443 72.05 0.84 -16.42
N ALA A 444 71.07 1.61 -15.93
CA ALA A 444 71.32 2.73 -15.01
C ALA A 444 70.03 3.12 -14.26
N PHE A 445 70.07 3.06 -12.92
CA PHE A 445 69.21 3.87 -12.05
C PHE A 445 69.79 5.29 -11.98
N PRO A 446 68.94 6.28 -11.69
CA PRO A 446 69.27 7.16 -10.57
C PRO A 446 68.09 7.31 -9.58
N ASP A 447 68.35 6.94 -8.32
CA ASP A 447 68.28 7.79 -7.12
C ASP A 447 67.81 9.24 -7.34
N ALA A 448 67.08 9.93 -6.47
CA ALA A 448 66.55 9.68 -5.14
C ALA A 448 65.87 11.01 -4.66
N LEU A 449 65.00 10.89 -3.64
CA LEU A 449 64.67 11.88 -2.60
C LEU A 449 63.81 13.10 -3.04
N LEU A 450 62.73 13.49 -2.38
CA LEU A 450 62.27 13.31 -0.98
C LEU A 450 60.74 13.42 -0.92
#